data_AF-A0A2N7RY21-F1
#
_entry.id   AF-A0A2N7RY21-F1
#
_cell.length_a   1.000
_cell.length_b   1.000
_cell.length_c   1.000
_cell.angle_alpha   90.00
_cell.angle_beta   90.00
_cell.angle_gamma   90.00
#
_symmetry.space_group_name_H-M   'P 1'
#
loop_
_entity.id
_entity.type
_entity.pdbx_description
1 polymer ?
#
loop_
_entity_poly.entity_id
_entity_poly.type
_entity_poly.pdbx_seq_one_letter_code
_entity_poly.pdbx_strand_id
1 'polypeptide(L)'
;MTAEFFTPALRSKLARALGSNQYITHNDLGALWIEFAPEIEEPSVSKPKKALEIVKAITAKFDADHQFVKLVNTVYYEDPYGAERRNEGQEFDDLEKELERLGFILSDQSVALPATANSSPPEKPAQNWVASWRDTKANDSESSTPEWMKPWPRVNNINEISEERMQKLNLDPRRVFIVHGRDLDSKNTLERFLKHVDALPLTWTDARQLTNKPSPSTLEIVKAGLMNAQAVVVLFTPDDQARLDKQFVKPSDRSPEKELTGQARQNVILEAGMALAMDDQRTILVRKGFTRPISDIEGVHWIDLKDNWDDRQILLNALEAANVAVRRNVNIMDESIGSFENHVPKTSTV
;
A
#
# COMPACT_ATOMS: atom_id res chain seq x y z
N MET A 1 -22.44 8.28 -9.41
CA MET A 1 -23.83 8.09 -9.89
C MET A 1 -24.70 7.80 -8.67
N THR A 2 -26.01 7.55 -8.80
CA THR A 2 -26.77 6.97 -7.68
C THR A 2 -26.35 5.51 -7.51
N ALA A 3 -26.22 5.04 -6.27
CA ALA A 3 -25.93 3.63 -5.98
C ALA A 3 -26.97 2.72 -6.63
N GLU A 4 -26.53 1.74 -7.41
CA GLU A 4 -27.38 0.91 -8.27
C GLU A 4 -27.86 -0.35 -7.54
N PHE A 5 -27.02 -0.92 -6.68
CA PHE A 5 -27.24 -2.23 -6.06
C PHE A 5 -27.38 -2.17 -4.53
N PHE A 6 -26.78 -1.18 -3.87
CA PHE A 6 -26.90 -0.95 -2.43
C PHE A 6 -28.24 -0.28 -2.09
N THR A 7 -29.33 -1.02 -2.29
CA THR A 7 -30.71 -0.55 -2.11
C THR A 7 -31.07 -0.30 -0.63
N PRO A 8 -32.16 0.43 -0.32
CA PRO A 8 -32.65 0.60 1.06
C PRO A 8 -32.96 -0.72 1.80
N ALA A 9 -33.36 -1.78 1.07
CA ALA A 9 -33.56 -3.10 1.65
C ALA A 9 -32.23 -3.75 2.06
N LEU A 10 -31.24 -3.71 1.16
CA LEU A 10 -29.90 -4.27 1.40
C LEU A 10 -29.17 -3.52 2.53
N ARG A 11 -29.30 -2.19 2.60
CA ARG A 11 -28.85 -1.34 3.73
C ARG A 11 -29.45 -1.81 5.06
N SER A 12 -30.76 -2.02 5.10
CA SER A 12 -31.49 -2.43 6.32
C SER A 12 -31.09 -3.82 6.80
N LYS A 13 -30.90 -4.77 5.87
CA LYS A 13 -30.43 -6.13 6.18
C LYS A 13 -28.98 -6.14 6.68
N LEU A 14 -28.07 -5.42 6.01
CA LEU A 14 -26.68 -5.28 6.46
C LEU A 14 -26.57 -4.63 7.86
N ALA A 15 -27.31 -3.56 8.13
CA ALA A 15 -27.31 -2.89 9.43
C ALA A 15 -27.82 -3.81 10.57
N ARG A 16 -28.67 -4.79 10.26
CA ARG A 16 -29.10 -5.82 11.21
C ARG A 16 -28.03 -6.89 11.39
N ALA A 17 -27.54 -7.47 10.29
CA ALA A 17 -26.50 -8.51 10.32
C ALA A 17 -25.25 -8.06 11.09
N LEU A 18 -24.79 -6.81 10.91
CA LEU A 18 -23.70 -6.23 11.69
C LEU A 18 -24.07 -5.88 13.15
N GLY A 19 -25.36 -5.65 13.41
CA GLY A 19 -25.86 -5.07 14.65
C GLY A 19 -26.23 -6.09 15.73
N SER A 20 -26.79 -7.24 15.35
CA SER A 20 -27.20 -8.30 16.28
C SER A 20 -26.12 -9.36 16.52
N ASN A 21 -25.42 -9.79 15.46
CA ASN A 21 -24.37 -10.81 15.45
C ASN A 21 -23.38 -10.69 16.62
N GLN A 22 -23.33 -11.68 17.51
CA GLN A 22 -22.51 -11.74 18.72
C GLN A 22 -21.00 -11.78 18.41
N TYR A 23 -20.59 -12.37 17.29
CA TYR A 23 -19.19 -12.45 16.85
C TYR A 23 -18.63 -11.16 16.24
N ILE A 24 -19.45 -10.11 16.13
CA ILE A 24 -19.05 -8.73 15.82
C ILE A 24 -19.14 -7.91 17.12
N THR A 25 -18.01 -7.46 17.65
CA THR A 25 -17.94 -6.75 18.94
C THR A 25 -18.17 -5.24 18.79
N HIS A 26 -18.29 -4.53 19.92
CA HIS A 26 -18.30 -3.06 19.95
C HIS A 26 -16.97 -2.46 19.45
N ASN A 27 -15.87 -3.21 19.49
CA ASN A 27 -14.55 -2.81 19.01
C ASN A 27 -14.43 -2.98 17.49
N ASP A 28 -14.95 -4.09 16.95
CA ASP A 28 -14.90 -4.37 15.52
C ASP A 28 -15.75 -3.36 14.74
N LEU A 29 -16.94 -3.01 15.25
CA LEU A 29 -17.70 -1.89 14.69
C LEU A 29 -16.96 -0.53 14.81
N GLY A 30 -16.04 -0.37 15.76
CA GLY A 30 -15.20 0.82 15.87
C GLY A 30 -14.06 0.84 14.84
N ALA A 31 -13.43 -0.31 14.57
CA ALA A 31 -12.47 -0.46 13.47
C ALA A 31 -13.13 -0.20 12.11
N LEU A 32 -14.33 -0.76 11.89
CA LEU A 32 -15.14 -0.52 10.70
C LEU A 32 -15.65 0.92 10.62
N TRP A 33 -15.86 1.62 11.75
CA TRP A 33 -16.14 3.06 11.75
C TRP A 33 -14.94 3.85 11.23
N ILE A 34 -13.73 3.57 11.72
CA ILE A 34 -12.50 4.24 11.27
C ILE A 34 -12.26 4.01 9.76
N GLU A 35 -12.49 2.80 9.27
CA GLU A 35 -12.25 2.45 7.86
C GLU A 35 -13.36 2.96 6.91
N PHE A 36 -14.63 2.73 7.26
CA PHE A 36 -15.75 2.97 6.35
C PHE A 36 -16.51 4.27 6.63
N ALA A 37 -16.39 4.86 7.81
CA ALA A 37 -17.18 6.01 8.25
C ALA A 37 -16.36 7.09 9.00
N PRO A 38 -15.29 7.67 8.40
CA PRO A 38 -14.39 8.60 9.08
C PRO A 38 -15.00 10.01 9.30
N GLU A 39 -15.98 10.11 10.20
CA GLU A 39 -16.37 11.35 10.89
C GLU A 39 -15.80 11.38 12.32
N ILE A 40 -15.66 12.59 12.88
CA ILE A 40 -14.67 12.91 13.93
C ILE A 40 -15.04 12.35 15.33
N GLU A 41 -16.30 11.98 15.56
CA GLU A 41 -16.74 11.30 16.80
C GLU A 41 -17.55 10.04 16.48
N GLU A 42 -17.41 8.98 17.29
CA GLU A 42 -18.18 7.75 17.12
C GLU A 42 -19.62 7.93 17.68
N PRO A 43 -20.67 7.84 16.85
CA PRO A 43 -21.99 8.42 17.17
C PRO A 43 -22.88 7.55 18.07
N SER A 44 -22.39 6.45 18.65
CA SER A 44 -23.25 5.47 19.32
C SER A 44 -22.57 4.58 20.37
N VAL A 45 -23.23 4.45 21.52
CA VAL A 45 -22.87 3.48 22.57
C VAL A 45 -23.31 2.04 22.25
N SER A 46 -24.33 1.82 21.40
CA SER A 46 -24.90 0.49 21.11
C SER A 46 -24.55 -0.05 19.72
N LYS A 47 -24.31 -1.38 19.63
CA LYS A 47 -23.97 -2.11 18.40
C LYS A 47 -24.95 -1.86 17.24
N PRO A 48 -26.29 -2.05 17.37
CA PRO A 48 -27.21 -1.87 16.25
C PRO A 48 -27.22 -0.44 15.69
N LYS A 49 -27.02 0.57 16.54
CA LYS A 49 -26.92 1.96 16.08
C LYS A 49 -25.54 2.27 15.48
N LYS A 50 -24.42 1.73 16.01
CA LYS A 50 -23.11 1.82 15.34
C LYS A 50 -23.19 1.25 13.91
N ALA A 51 -23.72 0.03 13.76
CA ALA A 51 -23.93 -0.63 12.47
C ALA A 51 -24.78 0.20 11.49
N LEU A 52 -25.86 0.83 11.98
CA LEU A 52 -26.71 1.71 11.18
C LEU A 52 -25.97 2.96 10.69
N GLU A 53 -25.15 3.60 11.53
CA GLU A 53 -24.39 4.79 11.12
C GLU A 53 -23.25 4.42 10.12
N ILE A 54 -22.60 3.26 10.25
CA ILE A 54 -21.63 2.76 9.24
C ILE A 54 -22.32 2.59 7.88
N VAL A 55 -23.50 1.96 7.85
CA VAL A 55 -24.31 1.77 6.63
C VAL A 55 -24.74 3.10 6.01
N LYS A 56 -25.08 4.11 6.82
CA LYS A 56 -25.38 5.48 6.34
C LYS A 56 -24.15 6.17 5.77
N ALA A 57 -22.99 6.07 6.42
CA ALA A 57 -21.75 6.67 5.93
C ALA A 57 -21.32 6.08 4.57
N ILE A 58 -21.44 4.75 4.40
CA ILE A 58 -21.25 4.08 3.11
C ILE A 58 -22.28 4.58 2.07
N THR A 59 -23.55 4.74 2.47
CA THR A 59 -24.62 5.26 1.60
C THR A 59 -24.34 6.67 1.05
N ALA A 60 -23.55 7.48 1.76
CA ALA A 60 -23.19 8.83 1.34
C ALA A 60 -22.02 8.88 0.33
N LYS A 61 -21.34 7.77 0.07
CA LYS A 61 -20.18 7.70 -0.85
C LYS A 61 -20.61 7.60 -2.32
N PHE A 62 -19.76 8.09 -3.23
CA PHE A 62 -20.01 8.01 -4.68
C PHE A 62 -19.93 6.57 -5.22
N ASP A 63 -19.14 5.72 -4.56
CA ASP A 63 -18.85 4.32 -4.86
C ASP A 63 -19.53 3.36 -3.86
N ALA A 64 -20.68 3.76 -3.30
CA ALA A 64 -21.37 3.06 -2.21
C ALA A 64 -21.60 1.55 -2.47
N ASP A 65 -21.83 1.14 -3.72
CA ASP A 65 -21.99 -0.27 -4.10
C ASP A 65 -20.70 -1.09 -3.89
N HIS A 66 -19.53 -0.52 -4.24
CA HIS A 66 -18.23 -1.16 -4.04
C HIS A 66 -17.82 -1.14 -2.56
N GLN A 67 -18.10 -0.03 -1.87
CA GLN A 67 -17.84 0.14 -0.44
C GLN A 67 -18.70 -0.81 0.41
N PHE A 68 -19.94 -1.08 -0.03
CA PHE A 68 -20.81 -2.11 0.52
C PHE A 68 -20.21 -3.52 0.35
N VAL A 69 -19.80 -3.89 -0.87
CA VAL A 69 -19.19 -5.21 -1.13
C VAL A 69 -17.89 -5.38 -0.34
N LYS A 70 -17.05 -4.35 -0.25
CA LYS A 70 -15.85 -4.39 0.58
C LYS A 70 -16.21 -4.64 2.05
N LEU A 71 -17.16 -3.91 2.63
CA LEU A 71 -17.58 -4.14 4.02
C LEU A 71 -18.06 -5.57 4.24
N VAL A 72 -18.85 -6.13 3.33
CA VAL A 72 -19.33 -7.52 3.43
C VAL A 72 -18.17 -8.51 3.39
N ASN A 73 -17.22 -8.35 2.47
CA ASN A 73 -16.05 -9.21 2.39
C ASN A 73 -15.17 -9.09 3.65
N THR A 74 -14.81 -7.87 4.05
CA THR A 74 -13.95 -7.61 5.22
C THR A 74 -14.55 -8.15 6.53
N VAL A 75 -15.88 -8.06 6.72
CA VAL A 75 -16.52 -8.53 7.97
C VAL A 75 -16.81 -10.03 7.98
N TYR A 76 -17.23 -10.60 6.84
CA TYR A 76 -17.80 -11.96 6.80
C TYR A 76 -16.94 -12.99 6.06
N TYR A 77 -15.89 -12.60 5.34
CA TYR A 77 -15.09 -13.52 4.51
C TYR A 77 -13.57 -13.37 4.73
N GLU A 78 -13.07 -12.16 4.97
CA GLU A 78 -11.63 -11.88 5.18
C GLU A 78 -11.22 -11.95 6.68
N ASP A 79 -12.16 -11.70 7.59
CA ASP A 79 -11.94 -11.81 9.04
C ASP A 79 -11.79 -13.29 9.48
N PRO A 80 -10.87 -13.63 10.40
CA PRO A 80 -10.70 -14.98 10.94
C PRO A 80 -11.97 -15.63 11.53
N TYR A 81 -12.91 -14.82 12.04
CA TYR A 81 -14.21 -15.26 12.56
C TYR A 81 -15.35 -15.13 11.53
N GLY A 82 -15.02 -14.89 10.25
CA GLY A 82 -15.99 -14.70 9.18
C GLY A 82 -16.94 -15.88 9.02
N ALA A 83 -16.43 -17.11 9.14
CA ALA A 83 -17.26 -18.33 9.07
C ALA A 83 -18.28 -18.39 10.22
N GLU A 84 -17.86 -18.13 11.46
CA GLU A 84 -18.73 -18.04 12.63
C GLU A 84 -19.76 -16.92 12.47
N ARG A 85 -19.36 -15.75 11.95
CA ARG A 85 -20.25 -14.61 11.68
C ARG A 85 -21.30 -14.90 10.61
N ARG A 86 -20.96 -15.63 9.54
CA ARG A 86 -21.94 -16.05 8.50
C ARG A 86 -22.94 -17.08 9.04
N ASN A 87 -22.50 -17.98 9.91
CA ASN A 87 -23.33 -19.03 10.51
C ASN A 87 -24.15 -18.55 11.74
N GLU A 88 -24.22 -17.25 12.02
CA GLU A 88 -24.85 -16.73 13.23
C GLU A 88 -26.08 -15.84 12.97
N GLY A 89 -27.22 -16.28 13.54
CA GLY A 89 -28.49 -15.57 13.47
C GLY A 89 -29.25 -15.86 12.18
N GLN A 90 -30.46 -15.33 12.07
CA GLN A 90 -31.22 -15.39 10.81
C GLN A 90 -30.79 -14.25 9.87
N GLU A 91 -30.18 -13.20 10.43
CA GLU A 91 -29.91 -11.92 9.79
C GLU A 91 -28.80 -11.94 8.73
N PHE A 92 -27.82 -12.86 8.82
CA PHE A 92 -26.86 -13.06 7.73
C PHE A 92 -27.52 -13.77 6.54
N ASP A 93 -28.23 -14.89 6.73
CA ASP A 93 -28.99 -15.49 5.63
C ASP A 93 -29.95 -14.47 4.99
N ASP A 94 -30.53 -13.59 5.80
CA ASP A 94 -31.48 -12.58 5.34
C ASP A 94 -30.80 -11.54 4.43
N LEU A 95 -29.53 -11.23 4.70
CA LEU A 95 -28.66 -10.44 3.82
C LEU A 95 -28.27 -11.24 2.56
N GLU A 96 -27.90 -12.50 2.70
CA GLU A 96 -27.48 -13.39 1.62
C GLU A 96 -28.59 -13.62 0.58
N LYS A 97 -29.82 -13.94 1.04
CA LYS A 97 -31.02 -14.07 0.19
C LYS A 97 -31.34 -12.78 -0.58
N GLU A 98 -30.99 -11.60 -0.05
CA GLU A 98 -31.18 -10.32 -0.74
C GLU A 98 -30.04 -10.02 -1.74
N LEU A 99 -28.81 -10.48 -1.46
CA LEU A 99 -27.70 -10.48 -2.41
C LEU A 99 -28.02 -11.37 -3.62
N GLU A 100 -28.49 -12.60 -3.40
CA GLU A 100 -28.98 -13.50 -4.46
C GLU A 100 -30.10 -12.84 -5.28
N ARG A 101 -31.11 -12.28 -4.61
CA ARG A 101 -32.27 -11.62 -5.26
C ARG A 101 -31.89 -10.38 -6.08
N LEU A 102 -30.72 -9.77 -5.80
CA LEU A 102 -30.16 -8.65 -6.55
C LEU A 102 -29.09 -9.08 -7.58
N GLY A 103 -28.82 -10.39 -7.71
CA GLY A 103 -27.91 -10.94 -8.71
C GLY A 103 -26.42 -10.80 -8.37
N PHE A 104 -26.06 -10.59 -7.10
CA PHE A 104 -24.66 -10.56 -6.67
C PHE A 104 -24.02 -11.93 -6.86
N ILE A 105 -22.72 -11.94 -7.16
CA ILE A 105 -21.96 -13.16 -7.34
C ILE A 105 -21.48 -13.60 -5.95
N LEU A 106 -22.07 -14.68 -5.43
CA LEU A 106 -21.70 -15.30 -4.16
C LEU A 106 -20.71 -16.45 -4.37
N SER A 107 -19.82 -16.64 -3.39
CA SER A 107 -18.90 -17.78 -3.30
C SER A 107 -18.49 -18.01 -1.84
N ASP A 108 -17.92 -19.18 -1.54
CA ASP A 108 -17.41 -19.54 -0.21
C ASP A 108 -16.35 -18.58 0.36
N GLN A 109 -15.79 -17.71 -0.49
CA GLN A 109 -14.61 -16.88 -0.22
C GLN A 109 -14.87 -15.37 -0.40
N SER A 110 -15.93 -14.96 -1.11
CA SER A 110 -16.30 -13.55 -1.28
C SER A 110 -17.67 -13.35 -1.94
N VAL A 111 -18.21 -12.14 -1.75
CA VAL A 111 -19.28 -11.52 -2.54
C VAL A 111 -18.67 -10.57 -3.57
N ALA A 112 -19.25 -10.51 -4.77
CA ALA A 112 -18.94 -9.50 -5.79
C ALA A 112 -20.22 -8.91 -6.42
N LEU A 113 -20.10 -7.73 -7.01
CA LEU A 113 -21.23 -7.02 -7.65
C LEU A 113 -21.84 -7.84 -8.81
N PRO A 114 -23.13 -7.63 -9.13
CA PRO A 114 -23.77 -8.25 -10.28
C PRO A 114 -23.03 -7.92 -11.58
N ALA A 115 -22.89 -8.92 -12.47
CA ALA A 115 -22.31 -8.71 -13.78
C ALA A 115 -23.25 -7.87 -14.66
N THR A 116 -22.91 -6.59 -14.86
CA THR A 116 -23.67 -5.71 -15.76
C THR A 116 -23.56 -6.22 -17.20
N ALA A 117 -24.59 -6.00 -18.02
CA ALA A 117 -24.67 -6.56 -19.38
C ALA A 117 -23.65 -5.99 -20.41
N ASN A 118 -22.65 -5.23 -19.97
CA ASN A 118 -21.49 -4.80 -20.76
C ASN A 118 -20.14 -4.93 -19.99
N SER A 119 -20.12 -5.62 -18.86
CA SER A 119 -18.90 -5.92 -18.11
C SER A 119 -18.67 -7.42 -18.04
N SER A 120 -17.62 -7.90 -18.72
CA SER A 120 -17.00 -9.19 -18.39
C SER A 120 -16.66 -9.22 -16.89
N PRO A 121 -16.58 -10.41 -16.25
CA PRO A 121 -16.18 -10.50 -14.85
C PRO A 121 -14.85 -9.78 -14.63
N PRO A 122 -14.65 -9.07 -13.50
CA PRO A 122 -13.33 -8.62 -13.12
C PRO A 122 -12.48 -9.87 -12.91
N GLU A 123 -11.55 -10.14 -13.83
CA GLU A 123 -10.50 -11.11 -13.58
C GLU A 123 -9.79 -10.73 -12.29
N LYS A 124 -9.43 -11.74 -11.48
CA LYS A 124 -8.67 -11.51 -10.24
C LYS A 124 -7.48 -10.60 -10.55
N PRO A 125 -7.16 -9.58 -9.72
CA PRO A 125 -6.02 -8.70 -9.94
C PRO A 125 -4.70 -9.44 -9.69
N ALA A 126 -4.35 -10.34 -10.61
CA ALA A 126 -3.19 -11.19 -10.57
C ALA A 126 -1.95 -10.35 -10.88
N GLN A 127 -1.38 -9.70 -9.86
CA GLN A 127 0.05 -9.35 -9.69
C GLN A 127 0.76 -8.66 -10.89
N ASN A 128 0.03 -8.08 -11.85
CA ASN A 128 0.55 -7.75 -13.18
C ASN A 128 0.27 -6.31 -13.64
N TRP A 129 0.10 -5.35 -12.72
CA TRP A 129 -0.19 -3.93 -13.02
C TRP A 129 0.78 -3.28 -14.03
N VAL A 130 2.01 -3.80 -14.17
CA VAL A 130 3.02 -3.39 -15.16
C VAL A 130 2.67 -3.78 -16.63
N ALA A 131 1.59 -4.54 -16.88
CA ALA A 131 1.26 -5.06 -18.22
C ALA A 131 0.55 -4.05 -19.14
N SER A 132 -0.37 -3.24 -18.60
CA SER A 132 -1.38 -2.47 -19.37
C SER A 132 -0.82 -1.39 -20.30
N TRP A 133 0.46 -1.04 -20.18
CA TRP A 133 1.12 0.01 -20.97
C TRP A 133 1.57 -0.44 -22.37
N ARG A 134 1.38 -1.70 -22.76
CA ARG A 134 1.89 -2.23 -24.05
C ARG A 134 0.86 -2.32 -25.19
N ASP A 135 -0.41 -2.61 -24.90
CA ASP A 135 -1.36 -3.04 -25.94
C ASP A 135 -2.10 -1.90 -26.66
N THR A 136 -1.40 -0.80 -26.93
CA THR A 136 -1.91 0.32 -27.77
C THR A 136 -0.93 0.75 -28.87
N LYS A 137 -0.38 -0.23 -29.61
CA LYS A 137 -0.19 -0.21 -31.10
C LYS A 137 0.56 -1.46 -31.59
N ALA A 138 -0.16 -2.57 -31.71
CA ALA A 138 0.32 -3.79 -32.35
C ALA A 138 -0.33 -4.00 -33.73
N ASN A 139 -0.13 -3.05 -34.64
CA ASN A 139 -0.36 -3.20 -36.09
C ASN A 139 0.34 -2.05 -36.84
N ASP A 140 1.63 -2.24 -37.12
CA ASP A 140 2.31 -1.90 -38.38
C ASP A 140 3.75 -2.46 -38.33
N SER A 141 4.45 -2.46 -39.46
CA SER A 141 5.61 -3.32 -39.74
C SER A 141 6.89 -3.05 -38.93
N GLU A 142 7.64 -4.13 -38.68
CA GLU A 142 9.07 -4.22 -38.32
C GLU A 142 9.73 -2.95 -37.77
N SER A 143 9.59 -2.74 -36.45
CA SER A 143 10.41 -1.79 -35.68
C SER A 143 10.93 -2.48 -34.42
N SER A 144 12.25 -2.57 -34.28
CA SER A 144 12.89 -3.23 -33.15
C SER A 144 12.53 -2.53 -31.83
N THR A 145 11.92 -3.25 -30.89
CA THR A 145 11.57 -2.72 -29.56
C THR A 145 12.83 -2.18 -28.86
N PRO A 146 12.88 -0.89 -28.49
CA PRO A 146 14.04 -0.32 -27.81
C PRO A 146 14.38 -1.07 -26.52
N GLU A 147 15.66 -1.10 -26.17
CA GLU A 147 16.18 -1.83 -25.00
C GLU A 147 15.42 -1.50 -23.71
N TRP A 148 15.05 -0.22 -23.53
CA TRP A 148 14.30 0.28 -22.37
C TRP A 148 12.79 -0.02 -22.39
N MET A 149 12.26 -0.51 -23.52
CA MET A 149 10.84 -0.79 -23.75
C MET A 149 10.53 -2.30 -23.68
N LYS A 150 11.56 -3.16 -23.71
CA LYS A 150 11.46 -4.59 -23.42
C LYS A 150 10.90 -4.81 -22.01
N PRO A 151 10.14 -5.90 -21.75
CA PRO A 151 9.75 -6.25 -20.39
C PRO A 151 10.99 -6.52 -19.53
N TRP A 152 11.02 -6.01 -18.30
CA TRP A 152 11.82 -6.65 -17.26
C TRP A 152 11.28 -8.07 -17.08
N PRO A 153 12.14 -9.10 -17.01
CA PRO A 153 11.68 -10.49 -16.94
C PRO A 153 10.89 -10.71 -15.66
N ARG A 154 9.60 -11.08 -15.79
CA ARG A 154 8.75 -11.38 -14.63
C ARG A 154 9.27 -12.64 -13.93
N VAL A 155 9.69 -12.46 -12.68
CA VAL A 155 10.33 -13.49 -11.87
C VAL A 155 9.26 -14.32 -11.16
N ASN A 156 8.86 -15.44 -11.78
CA ASN A 156 7.88 -16.36 -11.18
C ASN A 156 8.44 -17.19 -10.01
N ASN A 157 9.77 -17.21 -9.82
CA ASN A 157 10.42 -17.82 -8.66
C ASN A 157 11.58 -16.93 -8.20
N ILE A 158 11.37 -16.23 -7.08
CA ILE A 158 12.31 -15.24 -6.54
C ILE A 158 13.62 -15.90 -6.11
N ASN A 159 13.55 -17.12 -5.58
CA ASN A 159 14.71 -17.79 -5.01
C ASN A 159 15.72 -18.20 -6.10
N GLU A 160 15.28 -18.96 -7.11
CA GLU A 160 16.13 -19.40 -8.23
C GLU A 160 16.77 -18.21 -8.97
N ILE A 161 15.98 -17.18 -9.29
CA ILE A 161 16.53 -16.01 -10.00
C ILE A 161 17.38 -15.14 -9.08
N SER A 162 17.14 -15.10 -7.77
CA SER A 162 18.07 -14.45 -6.84
C SER A 162 19.41 -15.18 -6.79
N GLU A 163 19.45 -16.50 -6.59
CA GLU A 163 20.71 -17.25 -6.56
C GLU A 163 21.46 -17.21 -7.89
N GLU A 164 20.80 -17.42 -9.04
CA GLU A 164 21.45 -17.29 -10.35
C GLU A 164 21.97 -15.87 -10.61
N ARG A 165 21.16 -14.83 -10.34
CA ARG A 165 21.56 -13.42 -10.56
C ARG A 165 22.70 -13.02 -9.64
N MET A 166 22.70 -13.46 -8.39
CA MET A 166 23.73 -13.14 -7.40
C MET A 166 25.04 -13.87 -7.71
N GLN A 167 25.00 -15.14 -8.17
CA GLN A 167 26.18 -15.84 -8.69
C GLN A 167 26.72 -15.17 -9.98
N LYS A 168 25.83 -14.78 -10.90
CA LYS A 168 26.16 -14.25 -12.23
C LYS A 168 26.59 -12.78 -12.25
N LEU A 169 26.24 -12.01 -11.21
CA LEU A 169 26.68 -10.63 -10.99
C LEU A 169 27.69 -10.48 -9.85
N ASN A 170 27.94 -11.54 -9.07
CA ASN A 170 28.79 -11.56 -7.87
C ASN A 170 28.48 -10.39 -6.90
N LEU A 171 27.20 -10.21 -6.59
CA LEU A 171 26.71 -9.16 -5.70
C LEU A 171 26.71 -9.65 -4.24
N ASP A 172 26.97 -8.74 -3.29
CA ASP A 172 26.89 -9.02 -1.86
C ASP A 172 25.42 -8.97 -1.39
N PRO A 173 24.85 -10.06 -0.83
CA PRO A 173 23.44 -10.16 -0.44
C PRO A 173 23.05 -9.23 0.71
N ARG A 174 24.00 -8.51 1.32
CA ARG A 174 23.73 -7.48 2.33
C ARG A 174 23.39 -6.13 1.69
N ARG A 175 23.60 -5.94 0.38
CA ARG A 175 23.46 -4.63 -0.29
C ARG A 175 22.02 -4.13 -0.33
N VAL A 176 21.77 -2.96 0.25
CA VAL A 176 20.47 -2.27 0.22
C VAL A 176 20.65 -0.89 -0.40
N PHE A 177 19.96 -0.61 -1.50
CA PHE A 177 19.93 0.74 -2.08
C PHE A 177 18.85 1.58 -1.39
N ILE A 178 19.17 2.81 -1.02
CA ILE A 178 18.24 3.71 -0.33
C ILE A 178 17.83 4.84 -1.28
N VAL A 179 16.55 4.87 -1.65
CA VAL A 179 15.93 6.04 -2.29
C VAL A 179 15.39 6.95 -1.17
N HIS A 180 15.81 8.21 -1.17
CA HIS A 180 15.46 9.16 -0.10
C HIS A 180 15.42 10.60 -0.60
N GLY A 181 14.82 11.48 0.20
CA GLY A 181 14.75 12.90 -0.09
C GLY A 181 15.75 13.75 0.72
N ARG A 182 15.28 14.86 1.29
CA ARG A 182 16.05 15.88 1.99
C ARG A 182 16.06 15.76 3.51
N ASP A 183 15.17 14.97 4.13
CA ASP A 183 15.32 14.51 5.52
C ASP A 183 16.54 13.56 5.64
N LEU A 184 17.73 14.17 5.66
CA LEU A 184 19.01 13.46 5.75
C LEU A 184 19.18 12.78 7.11
N ASP A 185 18.60 13.31 8.18
CA ASP A 185 18.71 12.74 9.52
C ASP A 185 18.01 11.37 9.59
N SER A 186 16.81 11.25 9.01
CA SER A 186 16.09 9.97 8.92
C SER A 186 16.78 8.98 8.01
N LYS A 187 17.32 9.45 6.88
CA LYS A 187 18.16 8.64 6.00
C LYS A 187 19.43 8.15 6.73
N ASN A 188 20.02 8.97 7.57
CA ASN A 188 21.22 8.61 8.33
C ASN A 188 20.89 7.64 9.48
N THR A 189 19.75 7.78 10.17
CA THR A 189 19.24 6.77 11.11
C THR A 189 18.96 5.45 10.38
N LEU A 190 18.34 5.47 9.20
CA LEU A 190 18.11 4.28 8.37
C LEU A 190 19.43 3.60 7.96
N GLU A 191 20.44 4.36 7.54
CA GLU A 191 21.77 3.80 7.27
C GLU A 191 22.43 3.19 8.52
N ARG A 192 22.27 3.80 9.70
CA ARG A 192 22.81 3.26 10.96
C ARG A 192 22.06 1.99 11.37
N PHE A 193 20.74 1.94 11.23
CA PHE A 193 19.93 0.74 11.45
C PHE A 193 20.40 -0.40 10.54
N LEU A 194 20.50 -0.15 9.24
CA LEU A 194 20.98 -1.14 8.26
C LEU A 194 22.37 -1.66 8.63
N LYS A 195 23.32 -0.77 8.93
CA LYS A 195 24.69 -1.16 9.35
C LYS A 195 24.70 -1.93 10.69
N HIS A 196 23.79 -1.63 11.62
CA HIS A 196 23.67 -2.34 12.89
C HIS A 196 23.17 -3.79 12.69
N VAL A 197 22.25 -4.01 11.75
CA VAL A 197 21.77 -5.35 11.36
C VAL A 197 22.67 -6.06 10.32
N ASP A 198 23.91 -5.60 10.11
CA ASP A 198 24.88 -6.13 9.12
C ASP A 198 24.47 -5.98 7.65
N ALA A 199 23.43 -5.20 7.35
CA ALA A 199 23.15 -4.78 5.97
C ALA A 199 24.13 -3.68 5.52
N LEU A 200 24.35 -3.59 4.21
CA LEU A 200 25.27 -2.65 3.56
C LEU A 200 24.50 -1.63 2.71
N PRO A 201 24.27 -0.40 3.22
CA PRO A 201 23.76 0.69 2.40
C PRO A 201 24.66 0.97 1.19
N LEU A 202 24.11 0.80 -0.02
CA LEU A 202 24.78 1.13 -1.27
C LEU A 202 24.65 2.63 -1.50
N THR A 203 25.75 3.37 -1.41
CA THR A 203 25.72 4.84 -1.43
C THR A 203 25.58 5.38 -2.86
N TRP A 204 25.20 6.65 -2.99
CA TRP A 204 25.21 7.37 -4.27
C TRP A 204 26.57 7.31 -4.99
N THR A 205 27.67 7.29 -4.23
CA THR A 205 29.03 7.19 -4.75
C THR A 205 29.30 5.81 -5.36
N ASP A 206 28.82 4.75 -4.72
CA ASP A 206 28.95 3.37 -5.21
C ASP A 206 28.07 3.15 -6.44
N ALA A 207 26.81 3.60 -6.38
CA ALA A 207 25.89 3.62 -7.51
C ALA A 207 26.48 4.37 -8.72
N ARG A 208 27.15 5.52 -8.50
CA ARG A 208 27.83 6.26 -9.56
C ARG A 208 29.00 5.48 -10.16
N GLN A 209 29.83 4.84 -9.34
CA GLN A 209 30.95 4.02 -9.82
C GLN A 209 30.45 2.85 -10.69
N LEU A 210 29.38 2.18 -10.26
CA LEU A 210 28.76 1.06 -10.98
C LEU A 210 28.23 1.41 -12.38
N THR A 211 28.07 2.70 -12.72
CA THR A 211 27.74 3.12 -14.09
C THR A 211 28.89 2.93 -15.09
N ASN A 212 30.14 2.82 -14.61
CA ASN A 212 31.37 2.84 -15.41
C ASN A 212 31.50 4.05 -16.38
N LYS A 213 30.84 5.18 -16.07
CA LYS A 213 30.91 6.41 -16.87
C LYS A 213 31.64 7.53 -16.11
N PRO A 214 32.36 8.43 -16.80
CA PRO A 214 32.96 9.61 -16.16
C PRO A 214 31.87 10.59 -15.67
N SER A 215 30.83 10.79 -16.50
CA SER A 215 29.73 11.73 -16.26
C SER A 215 28.37 11.06 -16.53
N PRO A 216 27.92 10.10 -15.71
CA PRO A 216 26.58 9.53 -15.81
C PRO A 216 25.52 10.56 -15.39
N SER A 217 24.32 10.42 -15.96
CA SER A 217 23.13 11.14 -15.50
C SER A 217 22.58 10.57 -14.18
N THR A 218 21.82 11.39 -13.46
CA THR A 218 21.08 10.99 -12.23
C THR A 218 20.31 9.68 -12.42
N LEU A 219 19.63 9.54 -13.57
CA LEU A 219 18.82 8.36 -13.90
C LEU A 219 19.67 7.08 -14.08
N GLU A 220 20.89 7.21 -14.60
CA GLU A 220 21.81 6.07 -14.74
C GLU A 220 22.42 5.64 -13.39
N ILE A 221 22.67 6.61 -12.50
CA ILE A 221 23.12 6.34 -11.13
C ILE A 221 22.01 5.61 -10.36
N VAL A 222 20.76 6.10 -10.42
CA VAL A 222 19.59 5.43 -9.82
C VAL A 222 19.43 4.01 -10.38
N LYS A 223 19.46 3.82 -11.71
CA LYS A 223 19.37 2.49 -12.34
C LYS A 223 20.50 1.57 -11.88
N ALA A 224 21.74 2.07 -11.77
CA ALA A 224 22.85 1.28 -11.26
C ALA A 224 22.63 0.84 -9.80
N GLY A 225 22.10 1.71 -8.93
CA GLY A 225 21.69 1.36 -7.58
C GLY A 225 20.59 0.29 -7.55
N LEU A 226 19.49 0.51 -8.27
CA LEU A 226 18.35 -0.41 -8.37
C LEU A 226 18.72 -1.79 -8.95
N MET A 227 19.75 -1.88 -9.80
CA MET A 227 20.20 -3.15 -10.40
C MET A 227 21.18 -3.94 -9.52
N ASN A 228 21.99 -3.28 -8.67
CA ASN A 228 23.14 -3.85 -7.96
C ASN A 228 22.97 -3.94 -6.43
N ALA A 229 21.71 -3.95 -5.94
CA ALA A 229 21.36 -4.17 -4.55
C ALA A 229 20.35 -5.32 -4.41
N GLN A 230 20.48 -6.09 -3.32
CA GLN A 230 19.59 -7.19 -2.96
C GLN A 230 18.19 -6.69 -2.62
N ALA A 231 18.07 -5.53 -1.98
CA ALA A 231 16.80 -4.83 -1.77
C ALA A 231 16.91 -3.32 -2.05
N VAL A 232 15.76 -2.71 -2.26
CA VAL A 232 15.60 -1.25 -2.38
C VAL A 232 14.69 -0.80 -1.25
N VAL A 233 15.18 0.08 -0.38
CA VAL A 233 14.36 0.74 0.64
C VAL A 233 14.05 2.15 0.16
N VAL A 234 12.77 2.48 0.03
CA VAL A 234 12.32 3.82 -0.37
C VAL A 234 11.76 4.54 0.85
N LEU A 235 12.44 5.60 1.29
CA LEU A 235 12.11 6.38 2.47
C LEU A 235 11.30 7.63 2.12
N PHE A 236 9.98 7.54 2.32
CA PHE A 236 9.04 8.65 2.20
C PHE A 236 9.04 9.50 3.48
N THR A 237 9.26 10.79 3.32
CA THR A 237 9.31 11.81 4.39
C THR A 237 8.64 13.09 3.88
N PRO A 238 8.04 13.94 4.74
CA PRO A 238 7.26 15.12 4.32
C PRO A 238 8.12 16.32 3.88
N ASP A 239 9.06 16.09 2.97
CA ASP A 239 10.07 17.05 2.49
C ASP A 239 9.51 18.19 1.64
N ASP A 240 8.57 17.86 0.74
CA ASP A 240 7.88 18.83 -0.10
C ASP A 240 6.46 19.05 0.45
N GLN A 241 5.86 20.21 0.17
CA GLN A 241 4.47 20.49 0.53
C GLN A 241 3.59 20.56 -0.72
N ALA A 242 2.43 19.92 -0.68
CA ALA A 242 1.50 19.86 -1.81
C ALA A 242 0.02 19.86 -1.39
N ARG A 243 -0.82 20.24 -2.34
CA ARG A 243 -2.29 20.12 -2.33
C ARG A 243 -2.79 20.20 -3.76
N LEU A 244 -4.05 19.85 -4.00
CA LEU A 244 -4.66 20.06 -5.30
C LEU A 244 -4.87 21.57 -5.54
N ASP A 245 -4.87 21.99 -6.80
CA ASP A 245 -5.22 23.38 -7.13
C ASP A 245 -6.68 23.66 -6.76
N LYS A 246 -6.97 24.86 -6.23
CA LYS A 246 -8.29 25.24 -5.69
C LYS A 246 -9.40 25.17 -6.75
N GLN A 247 -9.05 25.28 -8.03
CA GLN A 247 -9.99 25.13 -9.16
C GLN A 247 -10.38 23.68 -9.45
N PHE A 248 -9.61 22.68 -9.00
CA PHE A 248 -9.89 21.25 -9.20
C PHE A 248 -10.44 20.56 -7.94
N VAL A 249 -10.23 21.17 -6.76
CA VAL A 249 -10.83 20.72 -5.48
C VAL A 249 -12.35 20.74 -5.55
N LYS A 250 -12.97 19.59 -5.29
CA LYS A 250 -14.41 19.42 -5.16
C LYS A 250 -14.82 19.44 -3.67
N PRO A 251 -16.09 19.76 -3.36
CA PRO A 251 -16.60 19.66 -1.98
C PRO A 251 -16.42 18.28 -1.35
N SER A 252 -16.45 17.21 -2.15
CA SER A 252 -16.28 15.80 -1.77
C SER A 252 -14.87 15.41 -1.30
N ASP A 253 -13.84 16.17 -1.66
CA ASP A 253 -12.47 15.66 -1.60
C ASP A 253 -11.93 15.67 -0.15
N ARG A 254 -10.97 14.80 0.17
CA ARG A 254 -10.43 14.66 1.53
C ARG A 254 -9.49 15.83 1.88
N SER A 255 -9.17 15.99 3.17
CA SER A 255 -8.23 17.02 3.69
C SER A 255 -6.95 17.16 2.84
N PRO A 256 -6.22 16.08 2.45
CA PRO A 256 -5.00 16.22 1.65
C PRO A 256 -5.19 16.92 0.29
N GLU A 257 -6.35 16.81 -0.34
CA GLU A 257 -6.65 17.54 -1.59
C GLU A 257 -6.86 19.04 -1.34
N LYS A 258 -7.56 19.38 -0.25
CA LYS A 258 -7.94 20.73 0.14
C LYS A 258 -6.80 21.53 0.78
N GLU A 259 -5.98 20.87 1.60
CA GLU A 259 -5.06 21.48 2.57
C GLU A 259 -3.61 21.18 2.23
N LEU A 260 -2.73 22.15 2.51
CA LEU A 260 -1.30 22.03 2.23
C LEU A 260 -0.68 20.97 3.16
N THR A 261 -0.37 19.81 2.60
CA THR A 261 0.08 18.62 3.31
C THR A 261 1.51 18.24 2.90
N GLY A 262 2.24 17.57 3.80
CA GLY A 262 3.57 17.04 3.49
C GLY A 262 3.50 15.89 2.49
N GLN A 263 4.50 15.79 1.61
CA GLN A 263 4.68 14.69 0.67
C GLN A 263 6.17 14.37 0.51
N ALA A 264 6.49 13.17 0.02
CA ALA A 264 7.84 12.87 -0.43
C ALA A 264 8.24 13.76 -1.61
N ARG A 265 9.56 13.98 -1.75
CA ARG A 265 10.15 14.66 -2.91
C ARG A 265 9.61 14.04 -4.20
N GLN A 266 9.29 14.88 -5.19
CA GLN A 266 8.84 14.37 -6.51
C GLN A 266 9.81 13.36 -7.13
N ASN A 267 11.13 13.54 -6.92
CA ASN A 267 12.16 12.57 -7.28
C ASN A 267 11.95 11.20 -6.61
N VAL A 268 11.71 11.18 -5.28
CA VAL A 268 11.47 9.94 -4.52
C VAL A 268 10.24 9.21 -5.02
N ILE A 269 9.17 9.94 -5.37
CA ILE A 269 7.94 9.35 -5.94
C ILE A 269 8.24 8.70 -7.31
N LEU A 270 9.00 9.39 -8.18
CA LEU A 270 9.40 8.84 -9.48
C LEU A 270 10.34 7.63 -9.36
N GLU A 271 11.30 7.70 -8.44
CA GLU A 271 12.29 6.65 -8.17
C GLU A 271 11.65 5.43 -7.47
N ALA A 272 10.60 5.64 -6.65
CA ALA A 272 9.74 4.57 -6.12
C ALA A 272 8.98 3.85 -7.25
N GLY A 273 8.36 4.60 -8.16
CA GLY A 273 7.68 4.05 -9.34
C GLY A 273 8.64 3.25 -10.23
N MET A 274 9.89 3.71 -10.39
CA MET A 274 10.93 2.95 -11.07
C MET A 274 11.33 1.66 -10.33
N ALA A 275 11.47 1.69 -9.00
CA ALA A 275 11.82 0.52 -8.20
C ALA A 275 10.72 -0.56 -8.31
N LEU A 276 9.47 -0.19 -8.07
CA LEU A 276 8.30 -1.07 -8.20
C LEU A 276 8.13 -1.62 -9.63
N ALA A 277 8.34 -0.80 -10.66
CA ALA A 277 8.23 -1.25 -12.06
C ALA A 277 9.42 -2.11 -12.54
N MET A 278 10.54 -2.13 -11.80
CA MET A 278 11.68 -3.00 -12.05
C MET A 278 11.59 -4.32 -11.28
N ASP A 279 11.22 -4.27 -10.00
CA ASP A 279 11.32 -5.40 -9.06
C ASP A 279 10.54 -5.09 -7.76
N ASP A 280 9.22 -5.32 -7.76
CA ASP A 280 8.36 -5.02 -6.60
C ASP A 280 8.66 -5.90 -5.39
N GLN A 281 8.97 -7.19 -5.60
CA GLN A 281 9.24 -8.19 -4.55
C GLN A 281 10.39 -7.83 -3.61
N ARG A 282 11.34 -6.98 -4.05
CA ARG A 282 12.45 -6.47 -3.24
C ARG A 282 12.44 -4.95 -3.02
N THR A 283 11.30 -4.30 -3.27
CA THR A 283 11.11 -2.86 -3.06
C THR A 283 10.28 -2.62 -1.79
N ILE A 284 10.94 -2.17 -0.73
CA ILE A 284 10.36 -1.95 0.59
C ILE A 284 9.95 -0.47 0.72
N LEU A 285 8.65 -0.20 0.84
CA LEU A 285 8.13 1.15 1.05
C LEU A 285 8.07 1.49 2.54
N VAL A 286 8.86 2.50 2.93
CA VAL A 286 8.96 3.00 4.31
C VAL A 286 8.49 4.45 4.32
N ARG A 287 7.69 4.84 5.31
CA ARG A 287 7.33 6.24 5.55
C ARG A 287 7.60 6.64 7.00
N LYS A 288 8.11 7.85 7.19
CA LYS A 288 8.26 8.50 8.51
C LYS A 288 7.41 9.77 8.50
N GLY A 289 6.45 9.86 9.42
CA GLY A 289 5.50 10.96 9.51
C GLY A 289 4.40 10.90 8.44
N PHE A 290 3.53 11.89 8.44
CA PHE A 290 2.43 11.96 7.47
C PHE A 290 2.93 12.44 6.11
N THR A 291 2.87 11.56 5.11
CA THR A 291 2.97 11.92 3.69
C THR A 291 1.63 11.74 2.99
N ARG A 292 1.31 12.64 2.06
CA ARG A 292 0.13 12.55 1.17
C ARG A 292 -0.07 11.12 0.61
N PRO A 293 -1.29 10.56 0.66
CA PRO A 293 -1.62 9.32 -0.03
C PRO A 293 -1.36 9.40 -1.53
N ILE A 294 -1.05 8.25 -2.13
CA ILE A 294 -0.92 8.06 -3.58
C ILE A 294 -1.88 6.92 -3.94
N SER A 295 -3.00 7.25 -4.58
CA SER A 295 -4.11 6.31 -4.81
C SER A 295 -3.71 5.09 -5.63
N ASP A 296 -2.81 5.24 -6.60
CA ASP A 296 -2.39 4.18 -7.51
C ASP A 296 -1.52 3.09 -6.85
N ILE A 297 -1.17 3.27 -5.56
CA ILE A 297 -0.49 2.27 -4.71
C ILE A 297 -1.24 2.03 -3.38
N GLU A 298 -2.52 2.39 -3.30
CA GLU A 298 -3.39 1.87 -2.22
C GLU A 298 -3.52 0.35 -2.36
N GLY A 299 -3.29 -0.37 -1.25
CA GLY A 299 -3.16 -1.83 -1.22
C GLY A 299 -1.72 -2.34 -1.13
N VAL A 300 -0.70 -1.51 -1.43
CA VAL A 300 0.69 -1.82 -1.08
C VAL A 300 0.89 -1.57 0.42
N HIS A 301 1.48 -2.52 1.14
CA HIS A 301 1.75 -2.35 2.57
C HIS A 301 2.91 -1.37 2.82
N TRP A 302 2.72 -0.46 3.78
CA TRP A 302 3.70 0.55 4.17
C TRP A 302 4.28 0.25 5.55
N ILE A 303 5.59 0.44 5.71
CA ILE A 303 6.23 0.46 7.03
C ILE A 303 6.14 1.89 7.58
N ASP A 304 5.22 2.11 8.53
CA ASP A 304 5.03 3.37 9.25
C ASP A 304 6.13 3.47 10.34
N LEU A 305 7.34 3.90 9.95
CA LEU A 305 8.53 3.81 10.78
C LEU A 305 8.58 4.91 11.84
N LYS A 306 8.10 4.58 13.05
CA LYS A 306 8.20 5.39 14.27
C LYS A 306 9.34 4.85 15.15
N ASP A 307 9.56 5.47 16.30
CA ASP A 307 10.68 5.15 17.19
C ASP A 307 10.37 4.10 18.26
N ASN A 308 9.82 2.95 17.85
CA ASN A 308 9.52 1.82 18.73
C ASN A 308 10.11 0.50 18.18
N TRP A 309 10.03 -0.56 18.99
CA TRP A 309 10.60 -1.86 18.66
C TRP A 309 9.84 -2.55 17.52
N ASP A 310 8.51 -2.48 17.51
CA ASP A 310 7.65 -3.18 16.54
C ASP A 310 7.88 -2.68 15.10
N ASP A 311 7.86 -1.36 14.89
CA ASP A 311 8.08 -0.77 13.56
C ASP A 311 9.51 -1.05 13.03
N ARG A 312 10.50 -1.08 13.92
CA ARG A 312 11.88 -1.48 13.59
C ARG A 312 12.00 -2.98 13.30
N GLN A 313 11.25 -3.84 14.01
CA GLN A 313 11.21 -5.28 13.75
C GLN A 313 10.50 -5.59 12.42
N ILE A 314 9.44 -4.84 12.08
CA ILE A 314 8.77 -4.94 10.77
C ILE A 314 9.75 -4.59 9.64
N LEU A 315 10.59 -3.56 9.81
CA LEU A 315 11.65 -3.24 8.85
C LEU A 315 12.70 -4.35 8.73
N LEU A 316 13.13 -4.97 9.84
CA LEU A 316 14.04 -6.11 9.81
C LEU A 316 13.42 -7.31 9.08
N ASN A 317 12.17 -7.67 9.40
CA ASN A 317 11.43 -8.75 8.74
C ASN A 317 11.27 -8.50 7.23
N ALA A 318 11.03 -7.26 6.81
CA ALA A 318 10.89 -6.91 5.39
C ALA A 318 12.21 -7.01 4.61
N LEU A 319 13.35 -6.67 5.25
CA LEU A 319 14.68 -6.88 4.68
C LEU A 319 14.96 -8.36 4.46
N GLU A 320 14.60 -9.21 5.44
CA GLU A 320 14.72 -10.67 5.31
C GLU A 320 13.79 -11.24 4.23
N ALA A 321 12.56 -10.74 4.10
CA ALA A 321 11.63 -11.16 3.04
C ALA A 321 12.14 -10.79 1.63
N ALA A 322 12.91 -9.70 1.52
CA ALA A 322 13.63 -9.31 0.30
C ALA A 322 14.97 -10.06 0.11
N ASN A 323 15.19 -11.16 0.85
CA ASN A 323 16.42 -11.98 0.88
C ASN A 323 17.70 -11.19 1.21
N VAL A 324 17.61 -10.08 1.95
CA VAL A 324 18.81 -9.37 2.46
C VAL A 324 19.43 -10.19 3.59
N ALA A 325 20.72 -10.48 3.47
CA ALA A 325 21.48 -11.10 4.56
C ALA A 325 21.62 -10.09 5.72
N VAL A 326 21.09 -10.44 6.89
CA VAL A 326 21.07 -9.60 8.10
C VAL A 326 21.35 -10.40 9.37
N ARG A 327 21.67 -9.71 10.46
CA ARG A 327 22.03 -10.30 11.76
C ARG A 327 20.85 -10.21 12.74
N ARG A 328 20.13 -11.33 12.93
CA ARG A 328 18.93 -11.42 13.79
C ARG A 328 19.13 -11.09 15.27
N ASN A 329 20.27 -11.49 15.86
CA ASN A 329 20.50 -11.39 17.31
C ASN A 329 21.17 -10.06 17.70
N VAL A 330 20.54 -8.93 17.37
CA VAL A 330 21.04 -7.58 17.67
C VAL A 330 20.00 -6.74 18.42
N ASN A 331 20.45 -5.73 19.16
CA ASN A 331 19.55 -4.79 19.81
C ASN A 331 19.06 -3.74 18.80
N ILE A 332 17.94 -3.99 18.15
CA ILE A 332 17.35 -3.04 17.19
C ILE A 332 16.92 -1.70 17.84
N MET A 333 16.92 -1.58 19.16
CA MET A 333 16.69 -0.35 19.94
C MET A 333 17.98 0.26 20.51
N ASP A 334 19.16 -0.12 20.00
CA ASP A 334 20.44 0.45 20.43
C ASP A 334 20.54 1.95 20.10
N GLU A 335 20.97 2.75 21.08
CA GLU A 335 21.06 4.21 20.97
C GLU A 335 21.97 4.68 19.82
N SER A 336 22.97 3.88 19.43
CA SER A 336 23.87 4.19 18.32
C SER A 336 23.19 4.20 16.95
N ILE A 337 22.01 3.59 16.82
CA ILE A 337 21.16 3.67 15.63
C ILE A 337 20.61 5.09 15.46
N GLY A 338 20.39 5.80 16.57
CA GLY A 338 19.64 7.06 16.63
C GLY A 338 18.12 6.82 16.67
N SER A 339 17.38 7.91 16.43
CA SER A 339 15.91 7.96 16.53
C SER A 339 15.25 8.15 15.15
N PHE A 340 14.06 7.58 15.00
CA PHE A 340 13.10 7.81 13.91
C PHE A 340 11.96 8.78 14.29
N GLU A 341 12.03 9.45 15.45
CA GLU A 341 10.97 10.36 15.88
C GLU A 341 10.63 11.45 14.85
N ASN A 342 9.34 11.77 14.75
CA ASN A 342 8.86 12.88 13.93
C ASN A 342 9.46 14.18 14.44
N HIS A 343 10.34 14.76 13.62
CA HIS A 343 10.95 16.05 13.90
C HIS A 343 9.88 17.13 13.75
N VAL A 344 9.17 17.42 14.84
CA VAL A 344 8.34 18.62 14.94
C VAL A 344 9.24 19.81 14.60
N PRO A 345 8.92 20.61 13.56
CA PRO A 345 9.73 21.76 13.24
C PRO A 345 9.80 22.65 14.47
N LYS A 346 11.00 22.90 15.01
CA LYS A 346 11.20 23.96 16.01
C LYS A 346 10.63 25.22 15.39
N THR A 347 9.59 25.77 16.00
CA THR A 347 8.93 26.98 15.51
C THR A 347 9.94 28.11 15.55
N SER A 348 10.51 28.42 14.39
CA SER A 348 11.38 29.58 14.20
C SER A 348 10.57 30.83 14.53
N THR A 349 10.78 31.36 15.73
CA THR A 349 10.33 32.70 16.09
C THR A 349 11.08 33.70 15.23
N VAL A 350 10.32 34.34 14.32
CA VAL A 350 10.73 35.44 13.44
C VAL A 350 9.85 36.63 13.78
#